data_AF-A0A132B469-F1
#
_entry.id   AF-A0A132B469-F1
#
_cell.length_a   1.000
_cell.length_b   1.000
_cell.length_c   1.000
_cell.angle_alpha   90.00
_cell.angle_beta   90.00
_cell.angle_gamma   90.00
#
_symmetry.space_group_name_H-M   'P 1'
#
loop_
_entity.id
_entity.type
_entity.pdbx_description
1 polymer ?
#
loop_
_entity_poly.entity_id
_entity_poly.type
_entity_poly.pdbx_seq_one_letter_code
_entity_poly.pdbx_strand_id
1 'polypeptide(L)'
;PEMKKSVILTEPDHWNIGSLMTCEKIESGHDISPNILCQWTDDGSTYCLRKRSVPGSEPGDGDSEAGHIYDVNTSGVWTLSPNVFCKTQRWTEGTTTDAESIRFVNKNIPSIPTEKIIYDWIDHRWYRWFMLSWRVPGERFFEAWPQLSLNQRLDVA
;
A
#
# COMPACT_ATOMS: atom_id res chain seq x y z
N PRO A 1 13.50 3.34 -11.84
CA PRO A 1 12.17 3.25 -12.50
C PRO A 1 11.35 4.53 -12.35
N GLU A 2 10.36 4.78 -13.21
CA GLU A 2 9.33 5.81 -12.96
C GLU A 2 8.46 5.44 -11.76
N MET A 3 7.74 6.40 -11.15
CA MET A 3 6.89 6.13 -9.98
C MET A 3 5.68 5.27 -10.36
N LYS A 4 4.98 5.61 -11.45
CA LYS A 4 3.89 4.79 -12.00
C LYS A 4 4.24 3.31 -12.21
N LYS A 5 5.51 3.00 -12.50
CA LYS A 5 6.01 1.63 -12.70
C LYS A 5 6.41 0.91 -11.39
N SER A 6 6.00 1.41 -10.22
CA SER A 6 6.29 0.80 -8.92
C SER A 6 5.46 -0.45 -8.66
N VAL A 7 4.22 -0.44 -9.12
CA VAL A 7 3.25 -1.52 -9.00
C VAL A 7 2.76 -1.80 -10.41
N ILE A 8 2.86 -3.04 -10.83
CA ILE A 8 2.53 -3.47 -12.18
C ILE A 8 1.69 -4.73 -12.09
N LEU A 9 0.49 -4.72 -12.65
CA LEU A 9 -0.30 -5.92 -12.83
C LEU A 9 0.27 -6.71 -14.01
N THR A 10 0.79 -7.91 -13.76
CA THR A 10 1.37 -8.75 -14.82
C THR A 10 0.39 -9.78 -15.34
N GLU A 11 -0.50 -10.25 -14.50
CA GLU A 11 -1.57 -11.20 -14.82
C GLU A 11 -2.82 -10.81 -14.02
N PRO A 12 -4.03 -11.30 -14.37
CA PRO A 12 -5.21 -11.08 -13.54
C PRO A 12 -4.93 -11.47 -12.10
N ASP A 13 -5.22 -10.55 -11.18
CA ASP A 13 -4.98 -10.71 -9.75
C ASP A 13 -3.51 -11.01 -9.33
N HIS A 14 -2.53 -10.67 -10.17
CA HIS A 14 -1.10 -10.81 -9.86
C HIS A 14 -0.34 -9.50 -10.11
N TRP A 15 0.22 -8.94 -9.05
CA TRP A 15 0.96 -7.69 -9.06
C TRP A 15 2.43 -7.89 -8.72
N ASN A 16 3.27 -7.26 -9.52
CA ASN A 16 4.65 -7.01 -9.21
C ASN A 16 4.79 -5.68 -8.46
N ILE A 17 5.25 -5.73 -7.20
CA ILE A 17 5.49 -4.54 -6.37
C ILE A 17 7.00 -4.37 -6.14
N GLY A 18 7.54 -3.27 -6.65
CA GLY A 18 8.97 -3.01 -6.64
C GLY A 18 9.77 -4.05 -7.42
N SER A 19 11.03 -4.20 -7.04
CA SER A 19 11.91 -5.28 -7.49
C SER A 19 11.76 -6.57 -6.67
N LEU A 20 11.18 -6.50 -5.48
CA LEU A 20 11.30 -7.58 -4.47
C LEU A 20 10.05 -8.42 -4.26
N MET A 21 8.86 -7.87 -4.47
CA MET A 21 7.63 -8.50 -3.98
C MET A 21 6.62 -8.78 -5.10
N THR A 22 5.84 -9.83 -4.90
CA THR A 22 4.61 -10.10 -5.65
C THR A 22 3.42 -10.10 -4.70
N CYS A 23 2.31 -9.55 -5.15
CA CYS A 23 1.01 -9.70 -4.49
C CYS A 23 0.13 -10.53 -5.40
N GLU A 24 -0.64 -11.46 -4.85
CA GLU A 24 -1.61 -12.22 -5.64
C GLU A 24 -2.84 -12.60 -4.83
N LYS A 25 -3.97 -12.73 -5.51
CA LYS A 25 -5.18 -13.33 -4.95
C LYS A 25 -5.03 -14.85 -4.93
N ILE A 26 -5.29 -15.47 -3.79
CA ILE A 26 -5.25 -16.92 -3.63
C ILE A 26 -6.59 -17.51 -4.03
N GLU A 27 -6.57 -18.43 -5.00
CA GLU A 27 -7.72 -19.28 -5.30
C GLU A 27 -7.86 -20.39 -4.24
N SER A 28 -9.10 -20.70 -3.87
CA SER A 28 -9.42 -21.75 -2.91
C SER A 28 -8.83 -23.10 -3.34
N GLY A 29 -7.90 -23.63 -2.53
CA GLY A 29 -7.25 -24.94 -2.78
C GLY A 29 -5.85 -24.86 -3.39
N HIS A 30 -5.29 -23.66 -3.61
CA HIS A 30 -3.90 -23.52 -4.03
C HIS A 30 -2.93 -23.66 -2.84
N ASP A 31 -1.84 -24.39 -3.05
CA ASP A 31 -0.88 -24.75 -2.00
C ASP A 31 -0.16 -23.50 -1.45
N ILE A 32 -0.05 -23.43 -0.12
CA ILE A 32 0.57 -22.30 0.58
C ILE A 32 2.09 -22.41 0.40
N SER A 33 2.61 -21.77 -0.64
CA SER A 33 4.04 -21.70 -0.93
C SER A 33 4.84 -21.13 0.26
N PRO A 34 6.06 -21.62 0.55
CA PRO A 34 6.84 -21.24 1.73
C PRO A 34 7.33 -19.78 1.78
N ASN A 35 7.03 -18.97 0.77
CA ASN A 35 7.54 -17.59 0.63
C ASN A 35 6.49 -16.50 0.92
N ILE A 36 5.36 -16.85 1.53
CA ILE A 36 4.34 -15.89 1.95
C ILE A 36 4.84 -15.12 3.18
N LEU A 37 4.90 -13.80 3.04
CA LEU A 37 5.30 -12.87 4.11
C LEU A 37 4.09 -12.43 4.93
N CYS A 38 2.97 -12.16 4.27
CA CYS A 38 1.72 -11.83 4.93
C CYS A 38 0.53 -12.22 4.05
N GLN A 39 -0.63 -12.37 4.69
CA GLN A 39 -1.91 -12.65 4.05
C GLN A 39 -3.00 -11.80 4.67
N TRP A 40 -4.01 -11.45 3.87
CA TRP A 40 -5.19 -10.75 4.34
C TRP A 40 -6.43 -11.19 3.56
N THR A 41 -7.60 -11.04 4.18
CA THR A 41 -8.88 -11.34 3.56
C THR A 41 -9.66 -10.05 3.39
N ASP A 42 -10.07 -9.75 2.16
CA ASP A 42 -10.79 -8.54 1.79
C ASP A 42 -11.90 -8.89 0.79
N ASP A 43 -13.12 -8.43 1.09
CA ASP A 43 -14.33 -8.72 0.31
C ASP A 43 -14.50 -10.21 -0.09
N GLY A 44 -14.31 -11.10 0.89
CA GLY A 44 -14.44 -12.56 0.70
C GLY A 44 -13.30 -13.22 -0.08
N SER A 45 -12.33 -12.45 -0.58
CA SER A 45 -11.14 -12.94 -1.28
C SER A 45 -9.93 -12.91 -0.36
N THR A 46 -9.02 -13.89 -0.50
CA THR A 46 -7.76 -13.90 0.24
C THR A 46 -6.62 -13.47 -0.68
N TYR A 47 -5.78 -12.59 -0.19
CA TYR A 47 -4.62 -12.06 -0.89
C TYR A 47 -3.36 -12.36 -0.08
N CYS A 48 -2.22 -12.46 -0.76
CA CYS A 48 -0.94 -12.63 -0.08
C CYS A 48 0.17 -11.81 -0.73
N LEU A 49 1.14 -11.42 0.10
CA LEU A 49 2.40 -10.84 -0.32
C LEU A 49 3.49 -11.89 -0.23
N ARG A 50 4.28 -12.03 -1.30
CA ARG A 50 5.39 -12.98 -1.38
C ARG A 50 6.66 -12.28 -1.81
N LYS A 51 7.80 -12.82 -1.37
CA LYS A 51 9.10 -12.41 -1.89
C LYS A 51 9.36 -13.12 -3.22
N ARG A 52 9.82 -12.38 -4.23
CA ARG A 52 10.23 -12.97 -5.51
C ARG A 52 11.49 -13.81 -5.33
N SER A 53 11.52 -14.97 -5.98
CA SER A 53 12.72 -15.81 -6.05
C SER A 53 13.87 -15.11 -6.77
N VAL A 54 13.55 -14.31 -7.79
CA VAL A 54 14.51 -13.49 -8.53
C VAL A 54 14.07 -12.02 -8.47
N PRO A 55 14.87 -11.12 -7.85
CA PRO A 55 14.57 -9.70 -7.84
C PRO A 55 14.53 -9.12 -9.26
N GLY A 56 13.47 -8.39 -9.58
CA GLY A 56 13.33 -7.69 -10.86
C GLY A 56 14.42 -6.62 -11.03
N SER A 57 15.12 -6.60 -12.16
CA SER A 57 16.05 -5.52 -12.50
C SER A 57 15.33 -4.31 -13.07
N GLU A 58 14.31 -4.56 -13.89
CA GLU A 58 13.51 -3.55 -14.57
C GLU A 58 12.02 -3.71 -14.23
N PRO A 59 11.22 -2.66 -14.41
CA PRO A 59 9.77 -2.79 -14.32
C PRO A 59 9.28 -3.69 -15.46
N GLY A 60 8.49 -4.72 -15.16
CA GLY A 60 7.98 -5.64 -16.16
C GLY A 60 7.00 -4.99 -17.16
N ASP A 61 6.67 -5.70 -18.22
CA ASP A 61 5.78 -5.24 -19.31
C ASP A 61 4.27 -5.35 -18.99
N GLY A 62 3.89 -5.18 -17.72
CA GLY A 62 2.48 -5.25 -17.31
C GLY A 62 1.77 -3.89 -17.28
N ASP A 63 0.52 -3.90 -16.82
CA ASP A 63 -0.31 -2.71 -16.67
C ASP A 63 0.05 -1.93 -15.40
N SER A 64 0.58 -0.71 -15.57
CA SER A 64 0.92 0.21 -14.46
C SER A 64 -0.26 1.05 -13.96
N GLU A 65 -1.35 1.10 -14.72
CA GLU A 65 -2.56 1.87 -14.37
C GLU A 65 -3.53 1.03 -13.54
N ALA A 66 -3.38 -0.30 -13.57
CA ALA A 66 -4.17 -1.22 -12.76
C ALA A 66 -4.09 -0.89 -11.26
N GLY A 67 -5.24 -0.54 -10.69
CA GLY A 67 -5.36 -0.17 -9.28
C GLY A 67 -4.68 1.16 -8.92
N HIS A 68 -4.19 1.93 -9.89
CA HIS A 68 -3.60 3.24 -9.63
C HIS A 68 -4.66 4.20 -9.05
N ILE A 69 -4.28 4.93 -8.00
CA ILE A 69 -5.12 5.99 -7.40
C ILE A 69 -4.50 7.35 -7.70
N TYR A 70 -3.21 7.51 -7.40
CA TYR A 70 -2.45 8.69 -7.76
C TYR A 70 -0.95 8.40 -7.71
N ASP A 71 -0.18 9.15 -8.47
CA ASP A 71 1.26 9.28 -8.27
C ASP A 71 1.75 10.71 -8.56
N VAL A 72 2.89 11.02 -7.96
CA VAL A 72 3.72 12.18 -8.23
C VAL A 72 5.16 11.69 -8.38
N ASN A 73 6.07 12.55 -8.84
CA ASN A 73 7.46 12.17 -9.15
C ASN A 73 8.20 11.40 -8.04
N THR A 74 7.78 11.55 -6.79
CA THR A 74 8.43 10.99 -5.60
C THR A 74 7.59 10.01 -4.81
N SER A 75 6.27 9.91 -5.01
CA SER A 75 5.38 9.00 -4.28
C SER A 75 4.19 8.54 -5.12
N GLY A 76 3.60 7.41 -4.77
CA GLY A 76 2.39 6.92 -5.42
C GLY A 76 1.59 5.97 -4.53
N VAL A 77 0.33 5.78 -4.90
CA VAL A 77 -0.62 4.92 -4.20
C VAL A 77 -1.43 4.12 -5.20
N TRP A 78 -1.53 2.82 -4.90
CA TRP A 78 -2.32 1.84 -5.63
C TRP A 78 -3.26 1.12 -4.67
N THR A 79 -4.33 0.55 -5.20
CA THR A 79 -5.16 -0.44 -4.53
C THR A 79 -4.78 -1.85 -5.01
N LEU A 80 -4.60 -2.79 -4.07
CA LEU A 80 -4.32 -4.19 -4.37
C LEU A 80 -5.55 -5.09 -4.13
N SER A 81 -6.45 -4.63 -3.27
CA SER A 81 -7.76 -5.21 -2.99
C SER A 81 -8.70 -4.08 -2.53
N PRO A 82 -10.04 -4.24 -2.52
CA PRO A 82 -10.99 -3.15 -2.29
C PRO A 82 -10.66 -2.17 -1.14
N ASN A 83 -10.09 -2.66 -0.05
CA ASN A 83 -9.77 -1.91 1.16
C ASN A 83 -8.27 -1.94 1.55
N VAL A 84 -7.36 -2.37 0.66
CA VAL A 84 -5.92 -2.38 0.93
C VAL A 84 -5.17 -1.54 -0.09
N PHE A 85 -4.43 -0.56 0.44
CA PHE A 85 -3.56 0.29 -0.35
C PHE A 85 -2.11 -0.19 -0.29
N CYS A 86 -1.42 -0.02 -1.42
CA CYS A 86 0.02 -0.06 -1.54
C CYS A 86 0.54 1.36 -1.77
N LYS A 87 1.27 1.89 -0.81
CA LYS A 87 1.93 3.19 -0.91
C LYS A 87 3.41 3.01 -1.15
N THR A 88 4.01 3.91 -1.92
CA THR A 88 5.45 3.99 -2.05
C THR A 88 5.93 5.41 -2.20
N GLN A 89 7.16 5.65 -1.78
CA GLN A 89 7.87 6.89 -1.97
C GLN A 89 9.36 6.61 -2.15
N ARG A 90 10.07 7.54 -2.81
CA ARG A 90 11.53 7.54 -2.83
C ARG A 90 12.07 7.51 -1.41
N TRP A 91 13.08 6.69 -1.20
CA TRP A 91 13.71 6.48 0.09
C TRP A 91 15.19 6.85 0.02
N THR A 92 15.65 7.51 1.08
CA THR A 92 17.06 7.83 1.29
C THR A 92 17.47 7.24 2.63
N GLU A 93 18.71 6.78 2.73
CA GLU A 93 19.21 6.23 3.98
C GLU A 93 19.13 7.26 5.13
N GLY A 94 18.73 6.78 6.31
CA GLY A 94 18.54 7.62 7.50
C GLY A 94 17.21 8.40 7.55
N THR A 95 16.35 8.30 6.53
CA THR A 95 15.00 8.90 6.59
C THR A 95 14.00 7.95 7.25
N THR A 96 13.20 8.49 8.16
CA THR A 96 12.04 7.79 8.76
C THR A 96 10.97 7.57 7.70
N THR A 97 10.45 6.34 7.65
CA THR A 97 9.38 5.94 6.75
C THR A 97 8.01 6.34 7.31
N ASP A 98 7.00 6.42 6.43
CA ASP A 98 5.61 6.62 6.86
C ASP A 98 5.14 5.49 7.78
N ALA A 99 5.58 4.25 7.51
CA ALA A 99 5.26 3.10 8.34
C ALA A 99 5.75 3.25 9.78
N GLU A 100 7.00 3.72 9.99
CA GLU A 100 7.54 4.01 11.31
C GLU A 100 6.77 5.12 12.02
N SER A 101 6.42 6.18 11.28
CA SER A 101 5.64 7.30 11.80
C SER A 101 4.23 6.87 12.24
N ILE A 102 3.56 6.06 11.42
CA ILE A 102 2.24 5.51 11.72
C ILE A 102 2.30 4.56 12.92
N ARG A 103 3.31 3.68 13.01
CA ARG A 103 3.50 2.82 14.19
C ARG A 103 3.71 3.65 15.47
N PHE A 104 4.47 4.74 15.38
CA PHE A 104 4.65 5.65 16.50
C PHE A 104 3.33 6.29 16.93
N VAL A 105 2.54 6.82 16.00
CA VAL A 105 1.23 7.43 16.31
C VAL A 105 0.27 6.40 16.89
N ASN A 106 0.14 5.22 16.27
CA ASN A 106 -0.71 4.13 16.78
C ASN A 106 -0.35 3.70 18.20
N LYS A 107 0.95 3.74 18.56
CA LYS A 107 1.43 3.38 19.88
C LYS A 107 1.16 4.46 20.93
N ASN A 108 1.28 5.73 20.57
CA ASN A 108 1.30 6.83 21.54
C ASN A 108 0.02 7.68 21.56
N ILE A 109 -0.77 7.67 20.48
CA ILE A 109 -1.97 8.50 20.31
C ILE A 109 -3.10 7.65 19.70
N PRO A 110 -3.58 6.61 20.41
CA PRO A 110 -4.57 5.67 19.87
C PRO A 110 -5.95 6.30 19.62
N SER A 111 -6.21 7.51 20.11
CA SER A 111 -7.45 8.25 19.87
C SER A 111 -7.57 8.78 18.44
N ILE A 112 -6.46 8.89 17.71
CA ILE A 112 -6.47 9.32 16.31
C ILE A 112 -6.46 8.05 15.44
N PRO A 113 -7.50 7.80 14.62
CA PRO A 113 -7.50 6.67 13.73
C PRO A 113 -6.42 6.86 12.65
N THR A 114 -5.50 5.91 12.56
CA THR A 114 -4.53 5.86 11.47
C THR A 114 -4.58 4.51 10.77
N GLU A 115 -3.79 4.37 9.72
CA GLU A 115 -3.72 3.15 8.92
C GLU A 115 -3.24 1.96 9.74
N LYS A 116 -3.92 0.83 9.56
CA LYS A 116 -3.44 -0.45 10.07
C LYS A 116 -2.50 -1.05 9.02
N ILE A 117 -1.20 -1.00 9.32
CA ILE A 117 -0.15 -1.56 8.47
C ILE A 117 -0.29 -3.09 8.44
N ILE A 118 -0.28 -3.64 7.23
CA ILE A 118 -0.22 -5.08 6.96
C ILE A 118 1.25 -5.50 6.85
N TYR A 119 2.03 -4.77 6.05
CA TYR A 119 3.43 -5.05 5.83
C TYR A 119 4.14 -3.83 5.24
N ASP A 120 5.43 -3.65 5.50
CA ASP A 120 6.25 -2.59 4.90
C ASP A 120 7.69 -3.06 4.69
N TRP A 121 8.37 -2.48 3.71
CA TRP A 121 9.77 -2.79 3.42
C TRP A 121 10.47 -1.66 2.66
N ILE A 122 11.79 -1.71 2.66
CA ILE A 122 12.64 -0.88 1.82
C ILE A 122 13.13 -1.71 0.64
N ASP A 123 12.87 -1.22 -0.56
CA ASP A 123 13.47 -1.69 -1.80
C ASP A 123 14.74 -0.88 -2.09
N HIS A 124 15.87 -1.40 -1.61
CA HIS A 124 17.18 -0.76 -1.82
C HIS A 124 17.60 -0.70 -3.29
N ARG A 125 17.11 -1.61 -4.14
CA ARG A 125 17.46 -1.61 -5.56
C ARG A 125 16.79 -0.45 -6.29
N TRP A 126 15.55 -0.13 -5.92
CA TRP A 126 14.80 0.98 -6.51
C TRP A 126 14.84 2.27 -5.69
N TYR A 127 15.51 2.25 -4.53
CA TYR A 127 15.58 3.35 -3.57
C TYR A 127 14.19 3.87 -3.21
N ARG A 128 13.33 2.96 -2.77
CA ARG A 128 11.94 3.24 -2.39
C ARG A 128 11.55 2.48 -1.14
N TRP A 129 10.68 3.05 -0.33
CA TRP A 129 9.95 2.28 0.67
C TRP A 129 8.56 1.94 0.11
N PHE A 130 8.01 0.83 0.59
CA PHE A 130 6.67 0.38 0.27
C PHE A 130 5.94 0.06 1.57
N MET A 131 4.64 0.33 1.60
CA MET A 131 3.77 -0.01 2.73
C MET A 131 2.42 -0.48 2.22
N LEU A 132 1.99 -1.65 2.71
CA LEU A 132 0.65 -2.17 2.58
C LEU A 132 -0.13 -1.83 3.84
N SER A 133 -1.33 -1.27 3.67
CA SER A 133 -2.17 -0.91 4.80
C SER A 133 -3.64 -0.96 4.47
N TRP A 134 -4.45 -1.22 5.49
CA TRP A 134 -5.89 -1.07 5.42
C TRP A 134 -6.27 0.39 5.22
N ARG A 135 -7.25 0.61 4.34
CA ARG A 135 -7.94 1.89 4.18
C ARG A 135 -8.55 2.32 5.51
N VAL A 136 -8.31 3.56 5.91
CA VAL A 136 -9.03 4.19 7.02
C VAL A 136 -10.42 4.58 6.53
N PRO A 137 -11.51 4.09 7.14
CA PRO A 137 -12.86 4.51 6.77
C PRO A 137 -13.06 5.99 7.06
N GLY A 138 -13.62 6.72 6.10
CA GLY A 138 -13.92 8.14 6.26
C GLY A 138 -14.16 8.86 4.95
N GLU A 139 -14.55 10.11 5.06
CA GLU A 139 -14.71 11.06 3.97
C GLU A 139 -13.57 12.09 4.04
N ARG A 140 -13.12 12.60 2.89
CA ARG A 140 -12.09 13.63 2.91
C ARG A 140 -12.67 14.90 3.51
N PHE A 141 -11.90 15.57 4.35
CA PHE A 141 -12.34 16.76 5.05
C PHE A 141 -12.98 17.82 4.14
N PHE A 142 -12.40 18.05 2.97
CA PHE A 142 -12.93 18.99 1.98
C PHE A 142 -14.34 18.64 1.47
N GLU A 143 -14.66 17.34 1.35
CA GLU A 143 -15.97 16.85 0.90
C GLU A 143 -17.01 16.93 2.03
N ALA A 144 -16.58 16.64 3.27
CA ALA A 144 -17.43 16.73 4.45
C ALA A 144 -17.71 18.19 4.88
N TRP A 145 -16.75 19.10 4.70
CA TRP A 145 -16.79 20.47 5.22
C TRP A 145 -18.10 21.25 4.94
N PRO A 146 -18.66 21.23 3.71
CA PRO A 146 -19.92 21.91 3.40
C PRO A 146 -21.11 21.37 4.21
N GLN A 147 -21.05 20.10 4.63
CA GLN A 147 -22.13 19.40 5.34
C GLN A 147 -22.04 19.55 6.87
N LEU A 148 -20.88 19.99 7.39
CA LEU A 148 -20.70 20.18 8.83
C LEU A 148 -21.50 21.39 9.34
N SER A 149 -22.19 21.19 10.47
CA SER A 149 -22.79 22.27 11.25
C SER A 149 -21.72 23.20 11.84
N LEU A 150 -22.12 24.38 12.31
CA LEU A 150 -21.19 25.33 12.94
C LEU A 150 -20.44 24.70 14.12
N ASN A 151 -21.14 23.98 15.00
CA ASN A 151 -20.51 23.34 16.16
C ASN A 151 -19.49 22.27 15.72
N GLN A 152 -19.85 21.42 14.75
CA GLN A 152 -18.91 20.42 14.22
C GLN A 152 -17.69 21.06 13.56
N ARG A 153 -17.83 22.21 12.89
CA ARG A 153 -16.70 22.95 12.34
C ARG A 153 -15.80 23.48 13.44
N LEU A 154 -16.35 23.97 14.55
CA LEU A 154 -15.58 24.43 15.71
C LEU A 154 -14.84 23.29 16.41
N ASP A 155 -15.40 22.08 16.42
CA ASP A 155 -14.79 20.90 17.02
C ASP A 155 -13.59 20.35 16.22
N VAL A 156 -13.47 20.70 14.93
CA VAL A 156 -12.43 20.19 14.01
C VAL A 156 -11.52 21.27 13.41
N ALA A 157 -11.75 22.54 13.72
CA ALA A 157 -10.93 23.68 13.30
C ALA A 157 -9.72 23.89 14.21
#